data_AF-A0A9X4RX90-F1
#
_entry.id   AF-A0A9X4RX90-F1
#
_cell.length_a   1.000
_cell.length_b   1.000
_cell.length_c   1.000
_cell.angle_alpha   90.00
_cell.angle_beta   90.00
_cell.angle_gamma   90.00
#
_symmetry.space_group_name_H-M   'P 1'
#
loop_
_entity.id
_entity.type
_entity.pdbx_description
1 polymer ?
#
loop_
_entity_poly.entity_id
_entity_poly.type
_entity_poly.pdbx_seq_one_letter_code
_entity_poly.pdbx_strand_id
1 'polypeptide(L)'
;MELTLIIGFVILTMVLWFWAIIDITSSRFKKPHMNTIWFLAVLFFPVLGSIMYFQLRKNYVTKEPRKFQPNFNRRELKITE
;
A
#
# COMPACT_ATOMS: atom_id res chain seq x y z
N MET A 1 -32.16 -16.71 -8.69
CA MET A 1 -31.93 -15.79 -7.55
C MET A 1 -30.62 -16.13 -6.86
N GLU A 2 -30.47 -17.35 -6.33
CA GLU A 2 -29.24 -17.81 -5.64
C GLU A 2 -27.94 -17.61 -6.43
N LEU A 3 -27.90 -18.07 -7.69
CA LEU A 3 -26.68 -18.02 -8.50
C LEU A 3 -26.24 -16.59 -8.86
N THR A 4 -27.21 -15.69 -9.06
CA THR A 4 -26.97 -14.26 -9.30
C THR A 4 -26.33 -13.59 -8.08
N LEU A 5 -26.81 -13.93 -6.87
CA LEU A 5 -26.25 -13.42 -5.62
C LEU A 5 -24.81 -13.92 -5.42
N ILE A 6 -24.57 -15.22 -5.65
CA ILE A 6 -23.24 -15.82 -5.53
C ILE A 6 -22.25 -15.14 -6.49
N ILE A 7 -22.62 -14.95 -7.76
CA ILE A 7 -21.77 -14.26 -8.74
C ILE A 7 -21.47 -12.82 -8.28
N GLY A 8 -22.48 -12.10 -7.77
CA GLY A 8 -22.29 -10.76 -7.23
C GLY A 8 -21.27 -10.71 -6.09
N PHE A 9 -21.35 -11.66 -5.15
CA PHE A 9 -20.40 -11.77 -4.04
C PHE A 9 -18.98 -12.11 -4.50
N VAL A 10 -18.84 -12.98 -5.50
CA VAL A 10 -17.53 -13.33 -6.08
C VAL A 10 -16.89 -12.11 -6.73
N ILE A 11 -17.65 -11.36 -7.54
CA ILE A 11 -17.16 -10.14 -8.19
C ILE A 11 -16.76 -9.09 -7.14
N LEU A 12 -17.60 -8.87 -6.13
CA LEU A 12 -17.30 -7.94 -5.05
C LEU A 12 -16.01 -8.31 -4.31
N THR A 13 -15.85 -9.59 -4.00
CA THR A 13 -14.65 -10.13 -3.34
C THR A 13 -13.41 -9.90 -4.21
N MET A 14 -13.50 -10.19 -5.51
CA MET A 14 -12.40 -9.98 -6.46
C MET A 14 -12.01 -8.50 -6.53
N VAL A 15 -12.99 -7.60 -6.70
CA VAL A 15 -12.73 -6.15 -6.75
C VAL A 15 -12.04 -5.68 -5.48
N LEU A 16 -12.56 -6.06 -4.31
CA LEU A 16 -12.00 -5.67 -3.02
C LEU A 16 -10.60 -6.23 -2.79
N TRP A 17 -10.35 -7.47 -3.23
CA TRP A 17 -9.06 -8.14 -3.14
C TRP A 17 -7.99 -7.50 -4.02
N PHE A 18 -8.28 -7.29 -5.31
CA PHE A 18 -7.35 -6.60 -6.21
C PHE A 18 -7.09 -5.17 -5.77
N TRP A 19 -8.12 -4.47 -5.28
CA TRP A 19 -7.95 -3.12 -4.77
C TRP A 19 -7.00 -3.08 -3.57
N ALA A 20 -7.12 -4.03 -2.64
CA ALA A 20 -6.21 -4.14 -1.51
C ALA A 20 -4.76 -4.39 -1.96
N ILE A 21 -4.54 -5.28 -2.93
CA ILE A 21 -3.20 -5.55 -3.47
C ILE A 21 -2.58 -4.30 -4.13
N ILE A 22 -3.35 -3.58 -4.95
CA ILE A 22 -2.90 -2.33 -5.58
C ILE A 22 -2.59 -1.26 -4.53
N ASP A 23 -3.44 -1.12 -3.51
CA ASP A 23 -3.26 -0.16 -2.43
C ASP A 23 -2.01 -0.49 -1.60
N ILE A 24 -1.75 -1.78 -1.32
CA ILE A 24 -0.55 -2.25 -0.61
C ILE A 24 0.72 -1.95 -1.43
N THR A 25 0.73 -2.31 -2.71
CA THR A 25 1.92 -2.13 -3.56
C THR A 25 2.24 -0.66 -3.84
N SER A 26 1.22 0.21 -3.86
CA SER A 26 1.38 1.66 -4.07
C SER A 26 1.63 2.45 -2.78
N SER A 27 1.27 1.90 -1.61
CA SER A 27 1.40 2.59 -0.33
C SER A 27 2.82 2.55 0.22
N ARG A 28 3.25 3.68 0.83
CA ARG A 28 4.49 3.72 1.62
C ARG A 28 4.22 3.34 3.07
N PHE A 29 4.67 2.15 3.44
CA PHE A 29 4.61 1.69 4.83
C PHE A 29 5.71 2.32 5.67
N LYS A 30 5.40 2.63 6.94
CA LYS A 30 6.37 3.13 7.93
C LYS A 30 7.54 2.18 8.15
N LYS A 31 7.28 0.88 8.03
CA LYS A 31 8.25 -0.20 8.18
C LYS A 31 8.22 -1.08 6.93
N PRO A 32 9.38 -1.42 6.32
CA PRO A 32 9.41 -2.16 5.06
C PRO A 32 8.80 -3.57 5.15
N HIS A 33 9.01 -4.27 6.27
CA HIS A 33 8.46 -5.62 6.49
C HIS A 33 6.93 -5.65 6.65
N MET A 34 6.30 -4.54 7.06
CA MET A 34 4.83 -4.47 7.21
C MET A 34 4.13 -4.58 5.85
N ASN A 35 4.74 -4.06 4.78
CA ASN A 35 4.19 -4.20 3.42
C ASN A 35 4.06 -5.68 3.05
N THR A 36 5.14 -6.44 3.22
CA THR A 36 5.16 -7.88 2.91
C THR A 36 4.16 -8.68 3.74
N ILE A 37 4.03 -8.37 5.04
CA ILE A 37 3.08 -9.06 5.93
C ILE A 37 1.64 -8.79 5.47
N TRP A 38 1.29 -7.54 5.19
CA TRP A 38 -0.05 -7.19 4.71
C TRP A 38 -0.34 -7.79 3.34
N PHE A 39 0.64 -7.78 2.43
CA PHE A 39 0.53 -8.43 1.12
C PHE A 39 0.24 -9.92 1.29
N LEU A 40 0.99 -10.63 2.14
CA LEU A 40 0.82 -12.07 2.38
C LEU A 40 -0.54 -12.37 3.03
N ALA A 41 -0.97 -11.55 3.99
CA ALA A 41 -2.28 -11.68 4.63
C ALA A 41 -3.44 -11.51 3.63
N VAL A 42 -3.36 -10.51 2.74
CA VAL A 42 -4.37 -10.29 1.70
C VAL A 42 -4.33 -11.39 0.64
N LEU A 43 -3.15 -11.88 0.26
CA LEU A 43 -2.99 -12.93 -0.76
C LEU A 43 -3.63 -14.26 -0.33
N PHE A 44 -3.40 -14.69 0.93
CA PHE A 44 -3.96 -15.94 1.44
C PHE A 44 -5.38 -15.82 2.00
N PHE A 45 -5.80 -14.61 2.40
CA PHE A 45 -7.15 -14.35 2.93
C PHE A 45 -7.82 -13.20 2.15
N PRO A 46 -8.39 -13.46 0.96
CA PRO A 46 -8.88 -12.42 0.06
C PRO A 46 -9.94 -11.52 0.67
N VAL A 47 -10.89 -12.09 1.43
CA VAL A 47 -11.95 -11.33 2.10
C VAL A 47 -11.42 -10.73 3.40
N LEU A 48 -11.03 -11.59 4.35
CA LEU A 48 -10.69 -11.16 5.70
C LEU A 48 -9.42 -10.29 5.74
N GLY A 49 -8.39 -10.69 5.01
CA GLY A 49 -7.13 -9.95 4.93
C GLY A 49 -7.33 -8.56 4.33
N SER A 50 -8.14 -8.44 3.27
CA SER A 50 -8.43 -7.14 2.65
C SER A 50 -9.25 -6.23 3.56
N ILE A 51 -10.26 -6.77 4.26
CA ILE A 51 -11.05 -6.00 5.24
C ILE A 51 -10.15 -5.50 6.37
N MET A 52 -9.36 -6.38 6.97
CA MET A 52 -8.43 -6.01 8.04
C MET A 52 -7.40 -4.98 7.57
N TYR A 53 -6.89 -5.14 6.35
CA TYR A 53 -5.97 -4.20 5.74
C TYR A 53 -6.58 -2.80 5.66
N PHE A 54 -7.76 -2.65 5.06
CA PHE A 54 -8.39 -1.33 4.91
C PHE A 54 -8.73 -0.67 6.24
N GLN A 55 -9.11 -1.44 7.26
CA GLN A 55 -9.38 -0.91 8.60
C GLN A 55 -8.10 -0.41 9.28
N LEU A 56 -7.01 -1.17 9.18
CA LEU A 56 -5.79 -0.92 9.96
C LEU A 56 -4.70 -0.16 9.21
N ARG A 57 -4.78 -0.02 7.88
CA ARG A 57 -3.73 0.61 7.05
C ARG A 57 -3.33 2.00 7.53
N LYS A 58 -4.28 2.77 8.08
CA LYS A 58 -4.05 4.14 8.58
C LYS A 58 -2.97 4.20 9.66
N ASN A 59 -2.76 3.11 10.39
CA ASN A 59 -1.76 3.02 11.45
C ASN A 59 -0.36 2.68 10.90
N TYR A 60 -0.29 1.99 9.75
CA TYR A 60 0.94 1.44 9.18
C TYR A 60 1.49 2.24 7.99
N VAL A 61 0.66 2.98 7.27
CA VAL A 61 1.05 3.78 6.10
C VAL A 61 1.46 5.20 6.50
N THR A 62 2.49 5.75 5.87
CA THR A 62 2.94 7.12 6.09
C THR A 62 2.01 8.10 5.38
N LYS A 63 1.51 9.12 6.08
CA LYS A 63 0.78 10.24 5.46
C LYS A 63 1.69 11.34 4.91
N GLU A 64 2.99 11.29 5.23
CA GLU A 64 3.92 12.35 4.86
C GLU A 64 4.05 12.43 3.33
N PRO A 65 3.78 13.62 2.73
CA PRO A 65 4.11 13.86 1.33
C PRO A 65 5.62 13.73 1.14
N ARG A 66 6.07 13.38 -0.07
CA ARG A 66 7.51 13.33 -0.36
C ARG A 66 8.08 14.74 -0.15
N LYS A 67 8.83 14.95 0.94
CA LYS A 67 9.59 16.19 1.14
C LYS A 67 10.82 16.09 0.26
N PHE A 68 10.83 16.87 -0.83
CA PHE A 68 12.02 17.04 -1.65
C PHE A 68 13.03 17.86 -0.83
N GLN A 69 14.03 17.20 -0.26
CA GLN A 69 15.15 17.85 0.43
C GLN A 69 16.42 17.66 -0.43
N PRO A 70 16.59 18.47 -1.48
CA PRO A 70 17.79 18.38 -2.30
C PRO A 70 18.99 18.90 -1.49
N ASN A 71 19.98 18.04 -1.28
CA ASN A 71 21.27 18.48 -0.75
C ASN A 71 22.13 19.00 -1.91
N PHE A 72 21.91 20.25 -2.30
CA PHE A 72 22.79 20.96 -3.21
C PHE A 72 24.06 21.37 -2.46
N ASN A 73 24.92 20.41 -2.12
CA ASN A 73 26.20 20.69 -1.49
C ASN A 73 27.13 21.30 -2.55
N ARG A 74 26.95 22.60 -2.80
CA ARG A 74 27.80 23.43 -3.65
C ARG A 74 29.10 23.63 -2.89
N ARG A 75 29.96 22.59 -2.86
CA ARG A 75 31.37 22.79 -2.52
C ARG A 75 31.85 23.89 -3.43
N GLU A 76 32.17 25.00 -2.78
CA GLU A 76 32.59 26.23 -3.38
C GLU A 76 33.59 25.91 -4.49
N LEU A 77 33.27 26.39 -5.70
CA LEU A 77 34.24 26.65 -6.74
C LEU A 77 35.16 27.77 -6.20
N LYS A 78 35.91 27.50 -5.13
CA LYS A 78 37.25 28.04 -4.97
C LYS A 78 38.09 27.34 -6.03
N ILE A 79 37.88 27.77 -7.27
CA ILE A 79 38.93 27.72 -8.25
C ILE A 79 39.94 28.73 -7.74
N THR A 80 40.93 28.15 -7.08
CA THR A 80 42.27 28.67 -6.87
C THR A 80 42.71 29.54 -8.04
N GLU A 81 43.12 30.77 -7.68
CA GLU A 81 43.97 31.72 -8.42
C GLU A 81 43.43 32.39 -9.70
#